data_AF-A0A836RIY1-F1
#
_entry.id   AF-A0A836RIY1-F1
#
_cell.length_a   1.000
_cell.length_b   1.000
_cell.length_c   1.000
_cell.angle_alpha   90.00
_cell.angle_beta   90.00
_cell.angle_gamma   90.00
#
_symmetry.space_group_name_H-M   'P 1'
#
loop_
_entity.id
_entity.type
_entity.pdbx_description
1 polymer ?
#
loop_
_entity_poly.entity_id
_entity_poly.type
_entity_poly.pdbx_seq_one_letter_code
_entity_poly.pdbx_strand_id
1 'polypeptide(L)'
;MVEAPLESAQSENPLLIGAGLPRSDRIEPEHVVPAVRKMLRDAEQRLAQIEQTAEPSWERTVAPLQEVGRAFERTWQPVQHLFGVKNSAALREAYETVLPEVVRFGLRVRQSRPIYEALRKMRDGEVWDELVPTRRRIVERRLLAAELSGVGLDGPERKRFNAIQQELSQLSTTFANQVLDATKAFELVLTERSDVEGLPESLRRLAADSYN
;
A
#
# COMPACT_ATOMS: atom_id res chain seq x y z
N MET A 1 -31.35 -14.60 -20.47
CA MET A 1 -30.78 -14.51 -19.12
C MET A 1 -29.28 -14.59 -19.30
N VAL A 2 -28.58 -13.46 -19.19
CA VAL A 2 -27.14 -13.34 -19.46
C VAL A 2 -26.47 -13.09 -18.11
N GLU A 3 -25.82 -14.12 -17.57
CA GLU A 3 -24.83 -14.08 -16.50
C GLU A 3 -23.57 -14.77 -17.06
N ALA A 4 -22.33 -14.31 -16.92
CA ALA A 4 -21.73 -13.00 -16.71
C ALA A 4 -20.22 -13.16 -17.10
N PRO A 5 -19.60 -12.26 -17.88
CA PRO A 5 -18.17 -12.32 -18.22
C PRO A 5 -17.20 -12.07 -17.05
N LEU A 6 -17.72 -11.72 -15.86
CA LEU A 6 -16.98 -11.10 -14.76
C LEU A 6 -16.03 -12.04 -13.97
N GLU A 7 -16.24 -13.36 -14.00
CA GLU A 7 -15.34 -14.30 -13.34
C GLU A 7 -14.06 -14.58 -14.16
N SER A 8 -14.18 -14.62 -15.49
CA SER A 8 -13.04 -14.89 -16.38
C SER A 8 -12.01 -13.74 -16.38
N ALA A 9 -12.47 -12.49 -16.39
CA ALA A 9 -11.63 -11.29 -16.39
C ALA A 9 -10.84 -11.07 -15.08
N GLN A 10 -11.31 -11.64 -13.96
CA GLN A 10 -10.60 -11.54 -12.67
C GLN A 10 -9.36 -12.44 -12.59
N SER A 11 -9.32 -13.53 -13.37
CA SER A 11 -8.15 -14.42 -13.46
C SER A 11 -7.02 -13.84 -14.33
N GLU A 12 -7.31 -12.83 -15.15
CA GLU A 12 -6.36 -12.18 -16.05
C GLU A 12 -5.80 -10.85 -15.52
N ASN A 13 -6.32 -10.33 -14.41
CA ASN A 13 -5.85 -9.04 -13.88
C ASN A 13 -4.38 -9.13 -13.45
N PRO A 14 -3.48 -8.29 -14.02
CA PRO A 14 -2.04 -8.40 -13.80
C PRO A 14 -1.62 -8.18 -12.34
N LEU A 15 -2.44 -7.51 -11.53
CA LEU A 15 -2.21 -7.27 -10.10
C LEU A 15 -2.58 -8.48 -9.22
N LEU A 16 -3.21 -9.51 -9.79
CA LEU A 16 -3.70 -10.70 -9.09
C LEU A 16 -2.97 -11.99 -9.48
N ILE A 17 -2.04 -11.96 -10.45
CA ILE A 17 -1.26 -13.13 -10.91
C ILE A 17 -0.50 -13.78 -9.75
N GLY A 18 0.03 -12.98 -8.83
CA GLY A 18 0.60 -13.48 -7.58
C GLY A 18 1.83 -14.37 -7.76
N ALA A 19 2.56 -14.29 -8.88
CA ALA A 19 3.77 -15.05 -9.14
C ALA A 19 4.79 -14.25 -9.97
N GLY A 20 6.08 -14.51 -9.76
CA GLY A 20 7.17 -13.83 -10.46
C GLY A 20 7.29 -12.34 -10.12
N LEU A 21 7.90 -11.58 -11.04
CA LEU A 21 8.00 -10.13 -10.94
C LEU A 21 6.66 -9.47 -11.33
N PRO A 22 6.29 -8.31 -10.74
CA PRO A 22 5.13 -7.55 -11.17
C PRO A 22 5.16 -7.25 -12.67
N ARG A 23 4.03 -7.47 -13.36
CA ARG A 23 3.87 -7.22 -14.79
C ARG A 23 3.53 -5.75 -15.06
N SER A 24 4.43 -4.85 -14.68
CA SER A 24 4.25 -3.40 -14.82
C SER A 24 3.99 -2.94 -16.25
N ASP A 25 4.39 -3.75 -17.23
CA ASP A 25 4.11 -3.58 -18.66
C ASP A 25 2.62 -3.72 -19.03
N ARG A 26 1.81 -4.31 -18.14
CA ARG A 26 0.39 -4.63 -18.40
C ARG A 26 -0.57 -3.99 -17.40
N ILE A 27 -0.06 -3.34 -16.36
CA ILE A 27 -0.91 -2.72 -15.34
C ILE A 27 -1.41 -1.37 -15.89
N GLU A 28 -2.74 -1.24 -15.96
CA GLU A 28 -3.45 -0.05 -16.38
C GLU A 28 -4.38 0.42 -15.23
N PRO A 29 -4.79 1.71 -15.20
CA PRO A 29 -5.61 2.26 -14.12
C PRO A 29 -6.89 1.48 -13.83
N GLU A 30 -7.58 0.98 -14.87
CA GLU A 30 -8.81 0.20 -14.75
C GLU A 30 -8.62 -1.13 -13.99
N HIS A 31 -7.40 -1.64 -13.91
CA HIS A 31 -7.10 -2.86 -13.16
C HIS A 31 -7.06 -2.63 -11.64
N VAL A 32 -6.79 -1.40 -11.19
CA VAL A 32 -6.48 -1.08 -9.79
C VAL A 32 -7.67 -1.35 -8.88
N VAL A 33 -8.80 -0.70 -9.14
CA VAL A 33 -10.00 -0.79 -8.29
C VAL A 33 -10.50 -2.23 -8.14
N PRO A 34 -10.73 -3.02 -9.22
CA PRO A 34 -11.20 -4.39 -9.08
C PRO A 34 -10.18 -5.31 -8.38
N ALA A 35 -8.88 -5.18 -8.69
CA ALA A 35 -7.85 -6.01 -8.07
C ALA A 35 -7.72 -5.74 -6.57
N VAL A 36 -7.61 -4.47 -6.18
CA VAL A 36 -7.43 -4.07 -4.78
C VAL A 36 -8.65 -4.48 -3.96
N ARG A 37 -9.88 -4.22 -4.46
CA ARG A 37 -11.09 -4.63 -3.74
C ARG A 37 -11.21 -6.14 -3.60
N LYS A 38 -10.83 -6.92 -4.62
CA LYS A 38 -10.82 -8.38 -4.51
C LYS A 38 -9.80 -8.84 -3.47
N MET A 39 -8.57 -8.36 -3.57
CA MET A 39 -7.51 -8.67 -2.60
C MET A 39 -7.93 -8.34 -1.17
N LEU A 40 -8.54 -7.17 -0.94
CA LEU A 40 -9.02 -6.76 0.38
C LEU A 40 -10.12 -7.69 0.90
N ARG A 41 -11.09 -8.09 0.07
CA ARG A 41 -12.12 -9.07 0.48
C ARG A 41 -11.50 -10.40 0.90
N ASP A 42 -10.58 -10.94 0.10
CA ASP A 42 -9.92 -12.21 0.39
C ASP A 42 -9.05 -12.11 1.65
N ALA A 43 -8.38 -10.97 1.85
CA ALA A 43 -7.53 -10.70 2.99
C ALA A 43 -8.33 -10.52 4.29
N GLU A 44 -9.48 -9.86 4.25
CA GLU A 44 -10.42 -9.73 5.39
C GLU A 44 -10.94 -11.09 5.83
N GLN A 45 -11.33 -11.96 4.88
CA GLN A 45 -11.79 -13.32 5.20
C GLN A 45 -10.69 -14.15 5.88
N ARG A 46 -9.47 -14.10 5.35
CA ARG A 46 -8.31 -14.79 5.95
C ARG A 46 -7.96 -14.23 7.32
N LEU A 47 -7.99 -12.91 7.48
CA LEU A 47 -7.74 -12.27 8.77
C LEU A 47 -8.75 -12.75 9.82
N ALA A 48 -10.04 -12.78 9.48
CA ALA A 48 -11.08 -13.27 10.39
C ALA A 48 -10.87 -14.74 10.80
N GLN A 49 -10.43 -15.60 9.87
CA GLN A 49 -10.10 -17.01 10.17
C GLN A 49 -8.91 -17.13 11.12
N ILE A 50 -7.86 -16.33 10.89
CA ILE A 50 -6.68 -16.28 11.77
C ILE A 50 -7.08 -15.82 13.17
N GLU A 51 -7.93 -14.80 13.28
CA GLU A 51 -8.38 -14.29 14.57
C GLU A 51 -9.18 -15.30 15.40
N GLN A 52 -10.01 -16.11 14.73
CA GLN A 52 -10.79 -17.17 15.40
C GLN A 52 -9.91 -18.29 15.97
N THR A 53 -8.73 -18.49 15.39
CA THR A 53 -7.80 -19.58 15.73
C THR A 53 -6.48 -19.06 16.30
N ALA A 54 -6.43 -17.78 16.69
CA ALA A 54 -5.21 -17.13 17.15
C ALA A 54 -4.73 -17.74 18.47
N GLU A 55 -3.51 -18.27 18.43
CA GLU A 55 -2.85 -18.91 19.57
C GLU A 55 -1.35 -18.52 19.56
N PRO A 56 -0.60 -18.69 20.67
CA PRO A 56 0.83 -18.32 20.73
C PRO A 56 1.73 -19.29 19.94
N SER A 57 1.45 -19.46 18.65
CA SER A 57 2.16 -20.34 17.72
C SER A 57 2.61 -19.59 16.48
N TRP A 58 3.86 -19.80 16.08
CA TRP A 58 4.39 -19.24 14.84
C TRP A 58 3.59 -19.72 13.63
N GLU A 59 3.37 -21.04 13.53
CA GLU A 59 2.77 -21.67 12.36
C GLU A 59 1.26 -21.43 12.26
N ARG A 60 0.56 -21.20 13.38
CA ARG A 60 -0.89 -20.93 13.39
C ARG A 60 -1.25 -19.45 13.33
N THR A 61 -0.40 -18.56 13.83
CA THR A 61 -0.71 -17.12 13.89
C THR A 61 0.20 -16.29 12.99
N VAL A 62 1.52 -16.42 13.13
CA VAL A 62 2.45 -15.51 12.45
C VAL A 62 2.59 -15.83 10.97
N ALA A 63 2.77 -17.11 10.61
CA ALA A 63 2.95 -17.52 9.23
C ALA A 63 1.70 -17.25 8.36
N PRO A 64 0.46 -17.57 8.79
CA PRO A 64 -0.74 -17.20 8.03
C PRO A 64 -0.92 -15.69 7.88
N LEU A 65 -0.59 -14.91 8.92
CA LEU A 65 -0.63 -13.45 8.85
C LEU A 65 0.40 -12.89 7.86
N GLN A 66 1.57 -13.53 7.72
CA GLN A 66 2.54 -13.17 6.68
C GLN A 66 1.99 -13.41 5.28
N GLU A 67 1.22 -14.47 5.04
CA GLU A 67 0.59 -14.71 3.73
C GLU A 67 -0.42 -13.63 3.37
N VAL A 68 -1.22 -13.17 4.34
CA VAL A 68 -2.13 -12.04 4.14
C VAL A 68 -1.35 -10.79 3.74
N GLY A 69 -0.23 -10.50 4.44
CA GLY A 69 0.66 -9.40 4.12
C GLY A 69 1.28 -9.52 2.72
N ARG A 70 1.77 -10.71 2.34
CA ARG A 70 2.35 -10.97 1.02
C ARG A 70 1.36 -10.73 -0.11
N ALA A 71 0.12 -11.21 0.05
CA ALA A 71 -0.93 -10.99 -0.95
C ALA A 71 -1.23 -9.50 -1.11
N PHE A 72 -1.36 -8.78 -0.01
CA PHE A 72 -1.55 -7.32 -0.01
C PHE A 72 -0.38 -6.59 -0.70
N GLU A 73 0.86 -6.91 -0.33
CA GLU A 73 2.06 -6.29 -0.90
C GLU A 73 2.15 -6.53 -2.42
N ARG A 74 1.90 -7.77 -2.88
CA ARG A 74 1.95 -8.12 -4.31
C ARG A 74 0.94 -7.38 -5.16
N THR A 75 -0.20 -7.00 -4.59
CA THR A 75 -1.23 -6.24 -5.30
C THR A 75 -1.04 -4.73 -5.16
N TRP A 76 -0.74 -4.22 -3.96
CA TRP A 76 -0.72 -2.79 -3.69
C TRP A 76 0.61 -2.10 -4.05
N GLN A 77 1.75 -2.74 -3.82
CA GLN A 77 3.07 -2.14 -4.08
C GLN A 77 3.28 -1.76 -5.56
N PRO A 78 2.89 -2.57 -6.56
CA PRO A 78 3.00 -2.17 -7.95
C PRO A 78 2.17 -0.92 -8.28
N VAL A 79 0.98 -0.78 -7.68
CA VAL A 79 0.13 0.40 -7.86
C VAL A 79 0.80 1.64 -7.25
N GLN A 80 1.32 1.54 -6.02
CA GLN A 80 2.06 2.63 -5.37
C GLN A 80 3.31 3.04 -6.17
N HIS A 81 4.03 2.06 -6.72
CA HIS A 81 5.19 2.32 -7.56
C HIS A 81 4.81 3.09 -8.83
N LEU A 82 3.82 2.60 -9.59
CA LEU A 82 3.34 3.28 -10.80
C LEU A 82 2.78 4.66 -10.50
N PHE A 83 2.13 4.85 -9.34
CA PHE A 83 1.68 6.16 -8.90
C PHE A 83 2.84 7.17 -8.75
N GLY A 84 4.02 6.68 -8.33
CA GLY A 84 5.23 7.50 -8.19
C GLY A 84 6.03 7.72 -9.47
N VAL A 85 6.05 6.75 -10.40
CA VAL A 85 6.94 6.79 -11.59
C VAL A 85 6.23 6.95 -12.94
N LYS A 86 4.92 6.66 -13.00
CA LYS A 86 4.08 6.73 -14.22
C LYS A 86 2.72 7.38 -13.88
N ASN A 87 2.78 8.49 -13.15
CA ASN A 87 1.62 9.21 -12.65
C ASN A 87 0.75 9.76 -13.80
N SER A 88 -0.56 9.57 -13.72
CA SER A 88 -1.56 10.07 -14.67
C SER A 88 -2.88 10.39 -13.96
N ALA A 89 -3.76 11.20 -14.58
CA ALA A 89 -5.05 11.55 -14.01
C ALA A 89 -5.90 10.30 -13.70
N ALA A 90 -6.00 9.36 -14.64
CA ALA A 90 -6.75 8.11 -14.45
C ALA A 90 -6.15 7.24 -13.33
N LEU A 91 -4.82 7.17 -13.21
CA LEU A 91 -4.18 6.42 -12.13
C LEU A 91 -4.41 7.08 -10.76
N ARG A 92 -4.40 8.42 -10.69
CA ARG A 92 -4.73 9.15 -9.45
C ARG A 92 -6.14 8.85 -8.99
N GLU A 93 -7.12 8.95 -9.89
CA GLU A 93 -8.52 8.64 -9.59
C GLU A 93 -8.69 7.21 -9.06
N ALA A 94 -8.10 6.23 -9.76
CA ALA A 94 -8.16 4.84 -9.34
C ALA A 94 -7.48 4.58 -7.98
N TYR A 95 -6.32 5.22 -7.74
CA TYR A 95 -5.59 5.13 -6.49
C TYR A 95 -6.39 5.73 -5.32
N GLU A 96 -6.88 6.96 -5.49
CA GLU A 96 -7.64 7.69 -4.47
C GLU A 96 -8.98 7.00 -4.15
N THR A 97 -9.60 6.36 -5.14
CA THR A 97 -10.84 5.58 -4.96
C THR A 97 -10.68 4.46 -3.93
N VAL A 98 -9.55 3.76 -3.92
CA VAL A 98 -9.33 2.60 -3.04
C VAL A 98 -8.46 2.90 -1.82
N LEU A 99 -7.73 4.03 -1.80
CA LEU A 99 -6.85 4.40 -0.70
C LEU A 99 -7.52 4.34 0.69
N PRO A 100 -8.76 4.83 0.89
CA PRO A 100 -9.43 4.74 2.18
C PRO A 100 -9.68 3.28 2.62
N GLU A 101 -9.99 2.39 1.68
CA GLU A 101 -10.21 0.96 1.95
C GLU A 101 -8.89 0.27 2.35
N VAL A 102 -7.81 0.58 1.65
CA VAL A 102 -6.45 0.10 1.90
C VAL A 102 -5.96 0.51 3.30
N VAL A 103 -6.09 1.79 3.64
CA VAL A 103 -5.68 2.33 4.96
C VAL A 103 -6.51 1.70 6.08
N ARG A 104 -7.83 1.56 5.88
CA ARG A 104 -8.73 0.91 6.85
C ARG A 104 -8.30 -0.52 7.12
N PHE A 105 -8.03 -1.30 6.08
CA PHE A 105 -7.56 -2.68 6.23
C PHE A 105 -6.20 -2.75 6.96
N GLY A 106 -5.25 -1.89 6.59
CA GLY A 106 -3.95 -1.82 7.24
C GLY A 106 -4.04 -1.50 8.74
N LEU A 107 -4.99 -0.65 9.15
CA LEU A 107 -5.29 -0.39 10.57
C LEU A 107 -5.97 -1.59 11.23
N ARG A 108 -6.94 -2.22 10.56
CA ARG A 108 -7.68 -3.39 11.05
C ARG A 108 -6.76 -4.56 11.40
N VAL A 109 -5.74 -4.82 10.57
CA VAL A 109 -4.72 -5.84 10.81
C VAL A 109 -3.88 -5.48 12.04
N ARG A 110 -3.36 -4.25 12.11
CA ARG A 110 -2.48 -3.80 13.21
C ARG A 110 -3.19 -3.64 14.54
N GLN A 111 -4.49 -3.37 14.52
CA GLN A 111 -5.34 -3.20 15.70
C GLN A 111 -6.10 -4.49 16.08
N SER A 112 -5.77 -5.64 15.47
CA SER A 112 -6.38 -6.93 15.83
C SER A 112 -5.98 -7.35 17.24
N ARG A 113 -6.93 -7.31 18.18
CA ARG A 113 -6.71 -7.73 19.58
C ARG A 113 -6.39 -9.21 19.72
N PRO A 114 -7.11 -10.16 19.08
CA PRO A 114 -6.78 -11.58 19.18
C PRO A 114 -5.34 -11.89 18.74
N ILE A 115 -4.90 -11.29 17.64
CA ILE A 115 -3.54 -11.45 17.13
C ILE A 115 -2.52 -10.80 18.07
N TYR A 116 -2.79 -9.58 18.54
CA TYR A 116 -1.90 -8.89 19.49
C TYR A 116 -1.71 -9.69 20.79
N GLU A 117 -2.79 -10.24 21.34
CA GLU A 117 -2.76 -11.07 22.54
C GLU A 117 -2.01 -12.39 22.30
N ALA A 118 -2.19 -13.04 21.16
CA ALA A 118 -1.44 -14.24 20.78
C ALA A 118 0.07 -13.95 20.67
N LEU A 119 0.45 -12.82 20.06
CA LEU A 119 1.85 -12.39 19.97
C LEU A 119 2.43 -12.06 21.35
N ARG A 120 1.64 -11.44 22.24
CA ARG A 120 2.06 -11.17 23.62
C ARG A 120 2.29 -12.45 24.40
N LYS A 121 1.35 -13.40 24.34
CA LYS A 121 1.51 -14.72 24.96
C LYS A 121 2.71 -15.49 24.41
N MET A 122 3.01 -15.34 23.12
CA MET A 122 4.21 -15.93 22.52
C MET A 122 5.50 -15.28 23.02
N ARG A 123 5.49 -13.96 23.26
CA ARG A 123 6.63 -13.23 23.83
C ARG A 123 6.86 -13.56 25.30
N ASP A 124 5.78 -13.70 26.07
CA ASP A 124 5.83 -13.85 27.53
C ASP A 124 5.83 -15.33 27.98
N GLY A 125 5.71 -16.28 27.04
CA GLY A 125 5.57 -17.72 27.31
C GLY A 125 6.74 -18.57 26.80
N GLU A 126 6.66 -19.88 27.05
CA GLU A 126 7.73 -20.86 26.77
C GLU A 126 8.13 -20.93 25.30
N VAL A 127 7.17 -20.71 24.39
CA VAL A 127 7.42 -20.67 22.93
C VAL A 127 8.49 -19.65 22.56
N TRP A 128 8.67 -18.58 23.35
CA TRP A 128 9.69 -17.56 23.11
C TRP A 128 11.09 -18.14 22.99
N ASP A 129 11.43 -19.08 23.88
CA ASP A 129 12.76 -19.65 23.96
C ASP A 129 13.07 -20.59 22.79
N GLU A 130 12.03 -21.16 22.17
CA GLU A 130 12.13 -22.00 20.96
C GLU A 130 12.30 -21.19 19.67
N LEU A 131 11.93 -19.90 19.67
CA LEU A 131 12.05 -19.06 18.48
C LEU A 131 13.51 -18.71 18.17
N VAL A 132 13.91 -18.88 16.91
CA VAL A 132 15.17 -18.35 16.40
C VAL A 132 15.19 -16.80 16.47
N PRO A 133 16.38 -16.15 16.55
CA PRO A 133 16.48 -14.70 16.74
C PRO A 133 15.68 -13.85 15.75
N THR A 134 15.61 -14.26 14.47
CA THR A 134 14.82 -13.55 13.45
C THR A 134 13.32 -13.60 13.74
N ARG A 135 12.80 -14.75 14.18
CA ARG A 135 11.38 -14.91 14.54
C ARG A 135 11.02 -14.08 15.76
N ARG A 136 11.90 -14.06 16.77
CA ARG A 136 11.80 -13.18 17.95
C ARG A 136 11.69 -11.72 17.54
N ARG A 137 12.59 -11.25 16.67
CA ARG A 137 12.56 -9.87 16.17
C ARG A 137 11.27 -9.53 15.43
N ILE A 138 10.74 -10.45 14.63
CA ILE A 138 9.47 -10.26 13.92
C ILE A 138 8.31 -10.07 14.91
N VAL A 139 8.24 -10.90 15.96
CA VAL A 139 7.20 -10.79 17.01
C VAL A 139 7.30 -9.43 17.73
N GLU A 140 8.49 -9.03 18.18
CA GLU A 140 8.72 -7.73 18.81
C GLU A 140 8.28 -6.56 17.93
N ARG A 141 8.65 -6.59 16.65
CA ARG A 141 8.31 -5.51 15.71
C ARG A 141 6.81 -5.46 15.43
N ARG A 142 6.13 -6.60 15.42
CA ARG A 142 4.66 -6.64 15.27
C ARG A 142 3.94 -6.12 16.52
N LEU A 143 4.41 -6.45 17.72
CA LEU A 143 3.88 -5.90 18.97
C LEU A 143 4.01 -4.38 19.00
N LEU A 144 5.23 -3.86 18.75
CA LEU A 144 5.47 -2.41 18.67
C LEU A 144 4.59 -1.74 17.61
N ALA A 145 4.46 -2.34 16.43
CA ALA A 145 3.62 -1.79 15.37
C ALA A 145 2.13 -1.75 15.75
N ALA A 146 1.64 -2.73 16.51
CA ALA A 146 0.26 -2.75 17.01
C ALA A 146 0.02 -1.64 18.05
N GLU A 147 0.95 -1.48 18.99
CA GLU A 147 0.92 -0.41 20.01
C GLU A 147 0.93 0.98 19.35
N LEU A 148 1.87 1.22 18.42
CA LEU A 148 1.95 2.47 17.65
C LEU A 148 0.77 2.68 16.69
N SER A 149 -0.01 1.64 16.42
CA SER A 149 -1.26 1.73 15.66
C SER A 149 -2.47 1.85 16.55
N GLY A 150 -2.31 2.03 17.86
CA GLY A 150 -3.42 2.26 18.79
C GLY A 150 -4.24 1.01 19.12
N VAL A 151 -3.65 -0.19 19.10
CA VAL A 151 -4.37 -1.43 19.48
C VAL A 151 -4.97 -1.37 20.89
N GLY A 152 -4.32 -0.63 21.81
CA GLY A 152 -4.78 -0.40 23.18
C GLY A 152 -5.83 0.70 23.35
N LEU A 153 -6.19 1.41 22.27
CA LEU A 153 -7.25 2.42 22.31
C LEU A 153 -8.63 1.77 22.14
N ASP A 154 -9.64 2.37 22.74
CA ASP A 154 -11.04 1.94 22.66
C ASP A 154 -11.99 3.10 22.34
N GLY A 155 -13.22 2.75 21.95
CA GLY A 155 -14.32 3.70 21.85
C GLY A 155 -14.02 4.95 20.99
N PRO A 156 -14.30 6.17 21.50
CA PRO A 156 -14.06 7.42 20.78
C PRO A 156 -12.60 7.67 20.39
N GLU A 157 -11.64 7.27 21.22
CA GLU A 157 -10.20 7.50 20.98
C GLU A 157 -9.72 6.70 19.78
N ARG A 158 -10.12 5.42 19.69
CA ARG A 158 -9.80 4.58 18.52
C ARG A 158 -10.42 5.13 17.24
N LYS A 159 -11.66 5.62 17.31
CA LYS A 159 -12.33 6.26 16.16
C LYS A 159 -11.56 7.51 15.70
N ARG A 160 -11.13 8.34 16.65
CA ARG A 160 -10.34 9.55 16.35
C ARG A 160 -8.98 9.20 15.75
N PHE A 161 -8.28 8.22 16.31
CA PHE A 161 -7.01 7.73 15.76
C PHE A 161 -7.17 7.29 14.30
N ASN A 162 -8.18 6.47 14.02
CA ASN A 162 -8.43 5.96 12.68
C ASN A 162 -8.80 7.08 11.69
N ALA A 163 -9.56 8.09 12.13
CA ALA A 163 -9.87 9.26 11.31
C ALA A 163 -8.61 10.06 10.96
N ILE A 164 -7.73 10.30 11.92
CA ILE A 164 -6.44 11.00 11.70
C ILE A 164 -5.58 10.22 10.71
N GLN A 165 -5.47 8.90 10.85
CA GLN A 165 -4.67 8.08 9.95
C GLN A 165 -5.19 8.11 8.50
N GLN A 166 -6.52 8.17 8.32
CA GLN A 166 -7.13 8.33 7.00
C GLN A 166 -6.82 9.70 6.41
N GLU A 167 -7.03 10.76 7.19
CA GLU A 167 -6.78 12.14 6.77
C GLU A 167 -5.31 12.36 6.41
N LEU A 168 -4.36 11.87 7.21
CA LEU A 168 -2.93 11.95 6.92
C LEU A 168 -2.57 11.23 5.62
N SER A 169 -3.18 10.07 5.34
CA SER A 169 -2.93 9.33 4.10
C SER A 169 -3.43 10.12 2.89
N GLN A 170 -4.62 10.70 2.98
CA GLN A 170 -5.18 11.55 1.93
C GLN A 170 -4.34 12.81 1.70
N LEU A 171 -4.00 13.53 2.77
CA LEU A 171 -3.19 14.75 2.70
C LEU A 171 -1.80 14.48 2.09
N SER A 172 -1.18 13.35 2.42
CA SER A 172 0.12 12.95 1.84
C SER A 172 0.01 12.72 0.33
N THR A 173 -1.05 12.04 -0.12
CA THR A 173 -1.33 11.83 -1.55
C THR A 173 -1.61 13.16 -2.26
N THR A 174 -2.44 14.02 -1.69
CA THR A 174 -2.76 15.34 -2.23
C THR A 174 -1.51 16.21 -2.35
N PHE A 175 -0.68 16.27 -1.31
CA PHE A 175 0.56 17.02 -1.32
C PHE A 175 1.51 16.53 -2.43
N ALA A 176 1.71 15.22 -2.56
CA ALA A 176 2.56 14.65 -3.61
C ALA A 176 2.07 15.02 -5.02
N ASN A 177 0.76 14.93 -5.27
CA ASN A 177 0.16 15.34 -6.54
C ASN A 177 0.35 16.84 -6.81
N GLN A 178 0.12 17.69 -5.81
CA GLN A 178 0.29 19.15 -5.94
C GLN A 178 1.74 19.55 -6.22
N VAL A 179 2.72 18.93 -5.58
CA VAL A 179 4.15 19.16 -5.86
C VAL A 179 4.49 18.78 -7.30
N LEU A 180 4.00 17.62 -7.78
CA LEU A 180 4.21 17.19 -9.16
C LEU A 180 3.59 18.16 -10.16
N ASP A 181 2.37 18.61 -9.90
CA ASP A 181 1.63 19.52 -10.78
C ASP A 181 2.29 20.91 -10.82
N ALA A 182 2.68 21.46 -9.67
CA ALA A 182 3.39 22.74 -9.59
C ALA A 182 4.74 22.69 -10.33
N THR A 183 5.47 21.58 -10.21
CA THR A 183 6.75 21.39 -10.90
C THR A 183 6.56 21.30 -12.41
N LYS A 184 5.50 20.61 -12.88
CA LYS A 184 5.17 20.47 -14.31
C LYS A 184 4.64 21.76 -14.94
N ALA A 185 3.93 22.58 -14.17
CA ALA A 185 3.28 23.78 -14.68
C ALA A 185 4.24 24.95 -14.90
N PHE A 186 5.44 24.91 -14.33
CA PHE A 186 6.43 25.98 -14.51
C PHE A 186 7.11 25.87 -15.86
N GLU A 187 7.02 26.95 -16.64
CA GLU A 187 7.77 27.14 -17.88
C GLU A 187 8.43 28.51 -17.85
N LEU A 188 9.71 28.57 -18.27
CA LEU A 188 10.44 29.81 -18.50
C LEU A 188 10.83 29.87 -19.97
N VAL A 189 10.04 30.62 -20.75
CA VAL A 189 10.29 30.83 -22.18
C VAL A 189 11.32 31.94 -22.34
N LEU A 190 12.50 31.58 -22.84
CA LEU A 190 13.58 32.51 -23.17
C LEU A 190 13.63 32.71 -24.69
N THR A 191 13.48 33.95 -25.15
CA THR A 191 13.37 34.26 -26.58
C THR A 191 14.62 34.92 -27.14
N GLU A 192 15.43 35.56 -26.31
CA GLU A 192 16.62 36.27 -26.76
C GLU A 192 17.87 35.41 -26.61
N ARG A 193 18.81 35.55 -27.56
CA ARG A 193 20.08 34.81 -27.51
C ARG A 193 20.90 35.17 -26.27
N SER A 194 20.79 36.41 -25.79
CA SER A 194 21.47 36.90 -24.59
C SER A 194 21.00 36.21 -23.30
N ASP A 195 19.74 35.74 -23.25
CA ASP A 195 19.16 35.13 -22.04
C ASP A 195 19.83 33.79 -21.67
N VAL A 196 20.50 33.17 -22.64
CA VAL A 196 21.18 31.87 -22.51
C VAL A 196 22.69 31.98 -22.61
N GLU A 197 23.25 33.20 -22.55
CA GLU A 197 24.70 33.40 -22.50
C GLU A 197 25.30 32.72 -21.25
N GLY A 198 26.38 31.97 -21.46
CA GLY A 198 27.04 31.19 -20.39
C GLY A 198 26.47 29.78 -20.18
N LEU A 199 25.33 29.43 -20.76
CA LEU A 199 24.83 28.05 -20.70
C LEU A 199 25.63 27.13 -21.64
N PRO A 200 25.98 25.90 -21.20
CA PRO A 200 26.65 24.93 -22.06
C PRO A 200 25.74 24.47 -23.20
N GLU A 201 26.34 24.12 -24.34
CA GLU A 201 25.61 23.74 -25.56
C GLU A 201 24.69 22.53 -25.37
N SER A 202 25.03 21.61 -24.46
CA SER A 202 24.15 20.48 -24.11
C SER A 202 22.85 20.91 -23.44
N LEU A 203 22.92 21.90 -22.53
CA LEU A 203 21.74 22.42 -21.84
C LEU A 203 20.88 23.26 -22.79
N ARG A 204 21.51 24.06 -23.66
CA ARG A 204 20.80 24.84 -24.69
C ARG A 204 20.01 23.94 -25.64
N ARG A 205 20.60 22.83 -26.08
CA ARG A 205 19.90 21.82 -26.91
C ARG A 205 18.74 21.16 -26.16
N LEU A 206 18.97 20.69 -24.93
CA LEU A 206 17.93 20.08 -24.11
C LEU A 206 16.73 21.02 -23.90
N ALA A 207 17.01 22.30 -23.57
CA ALA A 207 15.96 23.30 -23.35
C ALA A 207 15.21 23.63 -24.65
N ALA A 208 15.89 23.71 -25.80
CA ALA A 208 15.24 23.93 -27.10
C ALA A 208 14.35 22.74 -27.50
N ASP A 209 14.78 21.50 -27.26
CA ASP A 209 14.01 20.29 -27.56
C ASP A 209 12.75 20.16 -26.67
N SER A 210 12.82 20.71 -25.45
CA SER A 210 11.72 20.68 -24.47
C SER A 210 10.56 21.63 -24.81
N TYR A 211 10.76 22.57 -25.74
CA TYR A 211 9.71 23.45 -26.26
C TYR A 211 9.07 22.78 -27.49
N ASN A 212 8.09 21.88 -27.27
CA ASN A 212 7.23 21.29 -28.29
C ASN A 212 5.84 20.97 -27.72
#